data_AF-A0A368JQ23-F1
#
_entry.id   AF-A0A368JQ23-F1
#
_cell.length_a   1.000
_cell.length_b   1.000
_cell.length_c   1.000
_cell.angle_alpha   90.00
_cell.angle_beta   90.00
_cell.angle_gamma   90.00
#
_symmetry.space_group_name_H-M   'P 1'
#
loop_
_entity.id
_entity.type
_entity.pdbx_description
1 polymer ?
#
loop_
_entity_poly.entity_id
_entity_poly.type
_entity_poly.pdbx_seq_one_letter_code
_entity_poly.pdbx_strand_id
1 'polypeptide(L)'
;MSRKEVQAVEQTVPFRITDTTLHYRQRWFYNFPASVKFAFVNDQLAGALYIFTDRHVRAQQHWDEYQTLVKTLSDRYGPPSGDYWSWNYPLYKNRPERYGDAVLLSHLSRSSIWETARTVVTLEMSGKPKEGIYTVISYAKKNDDKK
;
A
#
# COMPACT_ATOMS: atom_id res chain seq x y z
N MET A 1 18.21 3.07 -8.06
CA MET A 1 18.19 4.45 -7.59
C MET A 1 18.90 4.53 -6.26
N SER A 2 19.82 5.49 -6.11
CA SER A 2 20.49 5.80 -4.85
C SER A 2 19.65 6.72 -3.96
N ARG A 3 20.07 6.91 -2.71
CA ARG A 3 19.41 7.86 -1.81
C ARG A 3 19.40 9.28 -2.39
N LYS A 4 20.53 9.71 -2.95
CA LYS A 4 20.69 11.04 -3.53
C LYS A 4 19.79 11.25 -4.74
N GLU A 5 19.65 10.23 -5.58
CA GLU A 5 18.75 10.26 -6.74
C GLU A 5 17.28 10.36 -6.30
N VAL A 6 16.86 9.60 -5.29
CA VAL A 6 15.49 9.71 -4.75
C VAL A 6 15.23 11.12 -4.22
N GLN A 7 16.15 11.71 -3.46
CA GLN A 7 15.97 13.08 -2.96
C GLN A 7 15.89 14.13 -4.09
N ALA A 8 16.67 13.94 -5.17
CA ALA A 8 16.63 14.82 -6.33
C ALA A 8 15.30 14.75 -7.09
N VAL A 9 14.73 13.55 -7.24
CA VAL A 9 13.41 13.34 -7.88
C VAL A 9 12.27 13.88 -7.02
N GLU A 10 12.35 13.64 -5.72
CA GLU A 10 11.29 14.01 -4.78
C GLU A 10 11.16 15.52 -4.58
N GLN A 11 12.23 16.30 -4.82
CA GLN A 11 12.24 17.78 -4.78
C GLN A 11 11.74 18.41 -3.47
N THR A 12 11.55 17.62 -2.42
CA THR A 12 11.21 18.09 -1.08
C THR A 12 12.12 17.45 -0.05
N VAL A 13 12.16 18.05 1.14
CA VAL A 13 12.96 17.53 2.24
C VAL A 13 12.19 16.39 2.93
N PRO A 14 12.80 15.19 3.10
CA PRO A 14 12.19 14.15 3.92
C PRO A 14 11.98 14.66 5.35
N PHE A 15 10.81 14.39 5.94
CA PHE A 15 10.56 14.77 7.34
C PHE A 15 11.33 13.88 8.33
N ARG A 16 11.77 12.71 7.88
CA ARG A 16 12.61 11.80 8.65
C ARG A 16 13.59 11.08 7.74
N ILE A 17 14.84 11.04 8.19
CA ILE A 17 15.94 10.30 7.57
C ILE A 17 16.48 9.35 8.63
N THR A 18 16.76 8.11 8.24
CA THR A 18 17.50 7.14 9.04
C THR A 18 18.64 6.56 8.22
N ASP A 19 19.47 5.72 8.84
CA ASP A 19 20.60 5.05 8.17
C ASP A 19 20.16 4.24 6.95
N THR A 20 18.91 3.77 6.91
CA THR A 20 18.38 2.88 5.87
C THR A 20 17.11 3.40 5.19
N THR A 21 16.53 4.53 5.62
CA THR A 21 15.22 4.96 5.09
C THR A 21 15.07 6.47 4.93
N LEU A 22 14.26 6.87 3.94
CA LEU A 22 13.77 8.24 3.76
C LEU A 22 12.24 8.26 3.89
N HIS A 23 11.70 9.21 4.64
CA HIS A 23 10.26 9.31 4.88
C HIS A 23 9.76 10.69 4.45
N TYR A 24 8.67 10.69 3.69
CA TYR A 24 8.00 11.88 3.18
C TYR A 24 6.53 11.85 3.57
N ARG A 25 5.97 13.04 3.84
CA ARG A 25 4.53 13.25 4.04
C ARG A 25 3.95 13.98 2.84
N GLN A 26 2.62 14.00 2.75
CA GLN A 26 1.88 14.82 1.77
C GLN A 26 2.31 14.53 0.33
N ARG A 27 2.57 13.25 0.04
CA ARG A 27 2.79 12.74 -1.31
C ARG A 27 1.47 12.29 -1.91
N TRP A 28 1.55 11.98 -3.19
CA TRP A 28 0.42 11.51 -3.97
C TRP A 28 0.80 10.22 -4.65
N PHE A 29 -0.03 9.20 -4.49
CA PHE A 29 0.00 8.01 -5.33
C PHE A 29 -1.16 8.15 -6.31
N TYR A 30 -0.86 8.56 -7.55
CA TYR A 30 -1.87 9.08 -8.47
C TYR A 30 -2.69 10.20 -7.81
N ASN A 31 -3.99 10.02 -7.62
CA ASN A 31 -4.89 11.02 -7.05
C ASN A 31 -5.15 10.82 -5.55
N PHE A 32 -4.41 9.92 -4.91
CA PHE A 32 -4.63 9.53 -3.51
C PHE A 32 -3.52 10.09 -2.62
N PRO A 33 -3.85 10.84 -1.56
CA PRO A 33 -2.84 11.39 -0.66
C PRO A 33 -2.21 10.27 0.17
N ALA A 34 -0.89 10.29 0.25
CA ALA A 34 -0.11 9.27 0.94
C ALA A 34 1.11 9.86 1.65
N SER A 35 1.59 9.16 2.67
CA SER A 35 2.98 9.23 3.11
C SER A 35 3.77 8.14 2.41
N VAL A 36 5.04 8.39 2.09
CA VAL A 36 5.91 7.39 1.48
C VAL A 36 7.17 7.20 2.28
N LYS A 37 7.56 5.93 2.45
CA LYS A 37 8.82 5.52 3.03
C LYS A 37 9.61 4.76 1.97
N PHE A 38 10.82 5.21 1.69
CA PHE A 38 11.78 4.50 0.84
C PHE A 38 12.80 3.77 1.71
N ALA A 39 13.10 2.52 1.39
CA ALA A 39 14.08 1.69 2.07
C ALA A 39 15.27 1.37 1.15
N PHE A 40 16.48 1.42 1.71
CA PHE A 40 17.73 1.27 0.98
C PHE A 40 18.61 0.19 1.59
N VAL A 41 19.29 -0.58 0.73
CA VAL A 41 20.33 -1.56 1.07
C VAL A 41 21.55 -1.24 0.21
N ASN A 42 22.73 -1.07 0.80
CA ASN A 42 23.96 -0.70 0.08
C ASN A 42 23.80 0.53 -0.84
N ASP A 43 23.11 1.57 -0.34
CA ASP A 43 22.73 2.78 -1.09
C ASP A 43 21.94 2.50 -2.40
N GLN A 44 21.23 1.37 -2.46
CA GLN A 44 20.29 1.07 -3.54
C GLN A 44 18.88 0.94 -2.99
N LEU A 45 17.91 1.53 -3.69
CA LEU A 45 16.50 1.42 -3.36
C LEU A 45 16.07 -0.05 -3.38
N ALA A 46 15.74 -0.57 -2.21
CA ALA A 46 15.27 -1.94 -1.98
C ALA A 46 13.75 -2.03 -1.91
N GLY A 47 13.08 -0.92 -1.57
CA GLY A 47 11.63 -0.90 -1.56
C GLY A 47 11.02 0.46 -1.24
N ALA A 48 9.71 0.54 -1.39
CA ALA A 48 8.90 1.68 -1.03
C ALA A 48 7.63 1.23 -0.31
N LEU A 49 7.13 2.03 0.61
CA LEU A 49 5.85 1.82 1.29
C LEU A 49 5.05 3.11 1.19
N TYR A 50 3.94 3.07 0.45
CA TYR A 50 2.94 4.12 0.42
C TYR A 50 1.88 3.80 1.46
N ILE A 51 1.61 4.77 2.34
CA ILE A 51 0.60 4.70 3.39
C ILE A 51 -0.42 5.76 3.06
N PHE A 52 -1.62 5.35 2.64
CA PHE A 52 -2.68 6.30 2.29
C PHE A 52 -3.14 7.04 3.54
N THR A 53 -3.30 8.35 3.40
CA THR A 53 -3.59 9.25 4.52
C THR A 53 -4.97 9.90 4.44
N ASP A 54 -5.75 9.57 3.42
CA ASP A 54 -7.09 10.11 3.30
C ASP A 54 -7.98 9.63 4.45
N ARG A 55 -8.84 10.54 4.92
CA ARG A 55 -9.73 10.29 6.04
C ARG A 55 -11.16 10.34 5.54
N HIS A 56 -11.72 9.17 5.27
CA HIS A 56 -13.12 9.06 4.91
C HIS A 56 -14.01 9.00 6.15
N VAL A 57 -15.15 9.67 6.10
CA VAL A 57 -16.17 9.59 7.15
C VAL A 57 -16.86 8.22 7.11
N ARG A 58 -17.05 7.66 5.91
CA ARG A 58 -17.71 6.37 5.72
C ARG A 58 -16.68 5.29 5.43
N ALA A 59 -16.71 4.21 6.19
CA ALA A 59 -15.84 3.07 6.01
C ALA A 59 -15.88 2.50 4.59
N GLN A 60 -17.05 2.52 3.94
CA GLN A 60 -17.23 2.05 2.57
C GLN A 60 -16.42 2.86 1.54
N GLN A 61 -16.15 4.15 1.77
CA GLN A 61 -15.33 4.94 0.84
C GLN A 61 -13.88 4.45 0.80
N HIS A 62 -13.33 4.00 1.93
CA HIS A 62 -12.02 3.34 1.94
C HIS A 62 -12.03 2.08 1.08
N TRP A 63 -13.11 1.28 1.15
CA TRP A 63 -13.26 0.08 0.34
C TRP A 63 -13.27 0.39 -1.16
N ASP A 64 -14.05 1.40 -1.57
CA ASP A 64 -14.16 1.81 -2.97
C ASP A 64 -12.81 2.37 -3.49
N GLU A 65 -12.07 3.10 -2.65
CA GLU A 65 -10.70 3.54 -2.93
C GLU A 65 -9.76 2.36 -3.18
N TYR A 66 -9.81 1.32 -2.35
CA TYR A 66 -9.01 0.12 -2.57
C TYR A 66 -9.32 -0.57 -3.89
N GLN A 67 -10.60 -0.68 -4.25
CA GLN A 67 -10.99 -1.25 -5.55
C GLN A 67 -10.42 -0.41 -6.71
N THR A 68 -10.41 0.91 -6.56
CA THR A 68 -9.80 1.82 -7.53
C THR A 68 -8.28 1.63 -7.63
N LEU A 69 -7.60 1.42 -6.50
CA LEU A 69 -6.17 1.13 -6.45
C LEU A 69 -5.84 -0.22 -7.09
N VAL A 70 -6.64 -1.27 -6.84
CA VAL A 70 -6.49 -2.57 -7.51
C VAL A 70 -6.58 -2.40 -9.03
N LYS A 71 -7.58 -1.66 -9.52
CA LYS A 71 -7.72 -1.38 -10.95
C LYS A 71 -6.50 -0.61 -11.49
N THR A 72 -6.09 0.45 -10.80
CA THR A 72 -4.94 1.29 -11.19
C THR A 72 -3.65 0.48 -11.30
N LEU A 73 -3.39 -0.39 -10.32
CA LEU A 73 -2.23 -1.29 -10.35
C LEU A 73 -2.35 -2.34 -11.44
N SER A 74 -3.56 -2.86 -11.68
CA SER A 74 -3.79 -3.88 -12.71
C SER A 74 -3.66 -3.32 -14.13
N ASP A 75 -4.08 -2.08 -14.36
CA ASP A 75 -3.89 -1.38 -15.64
C ASP A 75 -2.38 -1.22 -15.94
N ARG A 76 -1.54 -1.15 -14.91
CA ARG A 76 -0.09 -0.98 -15.04
C ARG A 76 0.70 -2.28 -15.11
N TYR A 77 0.33 -3.27 -14.30
CA TYR A 77 1.12 -4.50 -14.10
C TYR A 77 0.42 -5.77 -14.62
N GLY A 78 -0.78 -5.66 -15.17
CA GLY A 78 -1.64 -6.79 -15.51
C GLY A 78 -2.44 -7.30 -14.31
N PRO A 79 -3.20 -8.40 -14.45
CA PRO A 79 -3.97 -8.96 -13.34
C PRO A 79 -3.07 -9.35 -12.16
N PRO A 80 -3.56 -9.24 -10.92
CA PRO A 80 -2.78 -9.65 -9.75
C PRO A 80 -2.44 -11.14 -9.82
N SER A 81 -1.22 -11.50 -9.42
CA SER A 81 -0.80 -12.89 -9.25
C SER A 81 -1.47 -13.55 -8.04
N GLY A 82 -2.01 -12.76 -7.10
CA GLY A 82 -2.88 -13.25 -6.03
C GLY A 82 -3.82 -12.15 -5.52
N ASP A 83 -5.08 -12.51 -5.24
CA ASP A 83 -6.07 -11.65 -4.56
C ASP A 83 -6.71 -12.45 -3.42
N TYR A 84 -6.44 -12.04 -2.18
CA TYR A 84 -6.75 -12.77 -0.97
C TYR A 84 -7.77 -12.02 -0.13
N TRP A 85 -8.81 -12.75 0.29
CA TRP A 85 -9.86 -12.26 1.16
C TRP A 85 -9.83 -13.06 2.45
N SER A 86 -9.43 -12.42 3.55
CA SER A 86 -9.40 -13.07 4.86
C SER A 86 -10.58 -12.61 5.70
N TRP A 87 -11.49 -13.54 5.98
CA TRP A 87 -12.65 -13.29 6.84
C TRP A 87 -12.43 -13.90 8.22
N ASN A 88 -12.28 -13.05 9.23
CA ASN A 88 -12.24 -13.47 10.63
C ASN A 88 -13.64 -13.69 11.20
N TYR A 89 -14.65 -13.01 10.66
CA TYR A 89 -16.03 -13.14 11.09
C TYR A 89 -17.01 -12.91 9.92
N PRO A 90 -17.95 -13.83 9.63
CA PRO A 90 -18.71 -13.82 8.38
C PRO A 90 -19.92 -12.87 8.36
N LEU A 91 -20.15 -12.06 9.40
CA LEU A 91 -21.35 -11.22 9.57
C LEU A 91 -21.73 -10.38 8.34
N TYR A 92 -20.73 -9.85 7.63
CA TYR A 92 -20.92 -8.99 6.46
C TYR A 92 -20.54 -9.67 5.15
N LYS A 93 -20.22 -10.98 5.14
CA LYS A 93 -19.66 -11.67 3.96
C LYS A 93 -20.53 -11.56 2.71
N ASN A 94 -21.85 -11.58 2.89
CA ASN A 94 -22.84 -11.48 1.82
C ASN A 94 -23.46 -10.07 1.70
N ARG A 95 -22.79 -9.04 2.23
CA ARG A 95 -23.25 -7.65 2.28
C ARG A 95 -22.16 -6.73 1.72
N PRO A 96 -21.96 -6.69 0.39
CA PRO A 96 -20.88 -5.92 -0.24
C PRO A 96 -20.92 -4.42 0.08
N GLU A 97 -22.11 -3.86 0.31
CA GLU A 97 -22.34 -2.49 0.75
C GLU A 97 -21.85 -2.20 2.18
N ARG A 98 -21.41 -3.24 2.90
CA ARG A 98 -20.90 -3.20 4.29
C ARG A 98 -19.45 -3.69 4.38
N TYR A 99 -18.75 -3.87 3.27
CA TYR A 99 -17.36 -4.36 3.31
C TYR A 99 -16.41 -3.37 3.97
N GLY A 100 -16.63 -2.06 3.82
CA GLY A 100 -15.90 -1.06 4.59
C GLY A 100 -16.07 -1.27 6.10
N ASP A 101 -17.30 -1.49 6.56
CA ASP A 101 -17.58 -1.77 7.98
C ASP A 101 -16.93 -3.08 8.44
N ALA A 102 -16.93 -4.10 7.58
CA ALA A 102 -16.26 -5.37 7.85
C ALA A 102 -14.75 -5.18 8.06
N VAL A 103 -14.12 -4.33 7.26
CA VAL A 103 -12.69 -3.99 7.40
C VAL A 103 -12.45 -3.21 8.68
N LEU A 104 -13.24 -2.16 8.96
CA LEU A 104 -13.12 -1.34 10.16
C LEU A 104 -13.22 -2.18 11.45
N LEU A 105 -14.10 -3.19 11.44
CA LEU A 105 -14.33 -4.11 12.56
C LEU A 105 -13.36 -5.30 12.59
N SER A 106 -12.34 -5.34 11.72
CA SER A 106 -11.38 -6.44 11.60
C SER A 106 -12.03 -7.80 11.25
N HIS A 107 -13.23 -7.78 10.67
CA HIS A 107 -13.91 -8.96 10.16
C HIS A 107 -13.35 -9.38 8.80
N LEU A 108 -12.90 -8.41 7.99
CA LEU A 108 -12.33 -8.60 6.67
C LEU A 108 -10.96 -7.91 6.56
N SER A 109 -9.99 -8.58 5.96
CA SER A 109 -8.82 -7.94 5.37
C SER A 109 -8.63 -8.41 3.93
N ARG A 110 -7.97 -7.57 3.12
CA ARG A 110 -7.74 -7.84 1.71
C ARG A 110 -6.28 -7.59 1.33
N SER A 111 -5.73 -8.46 0.49
CA SER A 111 -4.38 -8.32 -0.05
C SER A 111 -4.38 -8.70 -1.53
N SER A 112 -3.87 -7.81 -2.37
CA SER A 112 -3.68 -8.05 -3.80
C SER A 112 -2.19 -7.92 -4.13
N ILE A 113 -1.66 -8.88 -4.88
CA ILE A 113 -0.23 -9.02 -5.16
C ILE A 113 -0.01 -8.98 -6.67
N TRP A 114 1.00 -8.22 -7.10
CA TRP A 114 1.52 -8.25 -8.47
C TRP A 114 2.99 -8.59 -8.42
N GLU A 115 3.40 -9.51 -9.29
CA GLU A 115 4.80 -9.85 -9.46
C GLU A 115 5.32 -9.40 -10.81
N THR A 116 6.41 -8.65 -10.79
CA THR A 116 7.23 -8.38 -11.96
C THR A 116 8.50 -9.21 -11.89
N ALA A 117 9.35 -9.11 -12.92
CA ALA A 117 10.65 -9.78 -12.93
C ALA A 117 11.55 -9.37 -11.74
N ARG A 118 11.40 -8.15 -11.20
CA ARG A 118 12.33 -7.59 -10.20
C ARG A 118 11.66 -7.11 -8.91
N THR A 119 10.34 -7.09 -8.86
CA THR A 119 9.59 -6.45 -7.77
C THR A 119 8.31 -7.20 -7.46
N VAL A 120 8.02 -7.35 -6.18
CA VAL A 120 6.71 -7.73 -5.66
C VAL A 120 6.01 -6.45 -5.21
N VAL A 121 4.79 -6.25 -5.70
CA VAL A 121 3.92 -5.15 -5.31
C VAL A 121 2.75 -5.74 -4.52
N THR A 122 2.54 -5.27 -3.30
CA THR A 122 1.45 -5.74 -2.44
C THR A 122 0.59 -4.56 -2.03
N LEU A 123 -0.70 -4.61 -2.35
CA LEU A 123 -1.72 -3.68 -1.88
C LEU A 123 -2.53 -4.35 -0.77
N GLU A 124 -2.45 -3.81 0.44
CA GLU A 124 -3.11 -4.39 1.62
C GLU A 124 -4.09 -3.41 2.23
N MET A 125 -5.20 -3.95 2.72
CA MET A 125 -6.19 -3.25 3.50
C MET A 125 -6.56 -4.05 4.74
N SER A 126 -6.53 -3.37 5.88
CA SER A 126 -6.99 -3.91 7.16
C SER A 126 -7.56 -2.78 8.02
N GLY A 127 -8.26 -3.13 9.09
CA GLY A 127 -8.80 -2.11 10.00
C GLY A 127 -8.94 -2.62 11.42
N LYS A 128 -9.04 -1.66 12.33
CA LYS A 128 -9.31 -1.89 13.75
C LYS A 128 -10.25 -0.79 14.25
N PRO A 129 -11.26 -1.10 15.09
CA PRO A 129 -12.29 -0.12 15.46
C PRO A 129 -11.75 1.18 16.06
N LYS A 130 -10.69 1.11 16.88
CA LYS A 130 -10.10 2.27 17.55
C LYS A 130 -9.08 3.03 16.70
N GLU A 131 -8.49 2.37 15.71
CA GLU A 131 -7.36 2.91 14.96
C GLU A 131 -7.78 3.36 13.54
N GLY A 132 -8.86 2.79 12.99
CA GLY A 132 -9.40 3.10 11.67
C GLY A 132 -9.08 2.02 10.62
N ILE A 133 -9.26 2.37 9.36
CA ILE A 133 -8.87 1.54 8.21
C ILE A 133 -7.52 2.02 7.69
N TYR A 134 -6.66 1.08 7.36
CA TYR A 134 -5.35 1.30 6.79
C TYR A 134 -5.26 0.64 5.43
N THR A 135 -4.85 1.43 4.43
CA THR A 135 -4.47 0.93 3.12
C THR A 135 -3.00 1.23 2.89
N VAL A 136 -2.24 0.25 2.42
CA VAL A 136 -0.82 0.42 2.11
C VAL A 136 -0.47 -0.26 0.80
N ILE A 137 0.46 0.34 0.05
CA ILE A 137 1.14 -0.34 -1.05
C ILE A 137 2.61 -0.50 -0.68
N SER A 138 3.09 -1.73 -0.70
CA SER A 138 4.51 -2.02 -0.61
C SER A 138 5.07 -2.42 -1.96
N TYR A 139 6.24 -1.89 -2.29
CA TYR A 139 7.10 -2.31 -3.39
C TYR A 139 8.34 -2.91 -2.76
N ALA A 140 8.59 -4.19 -3.00
CA ALA A 140 9.77 -4.89 -2.52
C ALA A 140 10.57 -5.42 -3.70
N LYS A 141 11.85 -5.07 -3.78
CA LYS A 141 12.77 -5.67 -4.76
C LYS A 141 12.87 -7.16 -4.44
N LYS A 142 12.76 -8.02 -5.46
CA LYS A 142 13.07 -9.45 -5.32
C LYS A 142 14.57 -9.54 -5.02
N ASN A 143 14.95 -10.31 -4.01
CA ASN A 143 16.35 -10.63 -3.81
C ASN A 143 16.80 -11.43 -5.02
N ASP A 144 17.82 -10.93 -5.73
CA ASP A 144 18.58 -11.75 -6.65
C ASP A 144 19.38 -12.73 -5.78
N ASP A 145 18.74 -13.80 -5.33
CA ASP A 145 19.46 -14.96 -4.84
C ASP A 145 20.22 -15.51 -6.03
N LYS A 146 21.48 -15.09 -6.15
CA LYS A 146 22.49 -15.77 -6.94
C LYS A 146 22.56 -17.21 -6.42
N LYS A 147 21.87 -18.12 -7.11
CA LYS A 147 22.26 -19.53 -7.12
C LYS A 147 23.57 -19.68 -7.86
#